data_AF-E2BFP4-F1
#
_entry.id   AF-E2BFP4-F1
#
_cell.length_a   1.000
_cell.length_b   1.000
_cell.length_c   1.000
_cell.angle_alpha   90.00
_cell.angle_beta   90.00
_cell.angle_gamma   90.00
#
_symmetry.space_group_name_H-M   'P 1'
#
loop_
_entity.id
_entity.type
_entity.pdbx_description
1 polymer ?
#
loop_
_entity_poly.entity_id
_entity_poly.type
_entity_poly.pdbx_seq_one_letter_code
_entity_poly.pdbx_strand_id
1 'polypeptide(L)'
;MDVAKASERLLKLAIPNHLVWLCFFYLAFHSFLNLMGELLHFADRNFYCDWWNANNIDTFWRTWNMPVHRWAVRHLYIPIVEMGYSKTTASVTVFFISAFFHEYLVSVPLKTFKIWAFMGMMGQIPLSVLSKMAERYLGARYGNIVVWASLIIGQPLCIMMYYHDYVVTHFGESLIEDYSVV
;
A
#
# COMPACT_ATOMS: atom_id res chain seq x y z
N MET A 1 -16.88 -15.80 9.63
CA MET A 1 -15.52 -16.36 9.62
C MET A 1 -14.92 -16.13 11.00
N ASP A 2 -14.40 -17.17 11.64
CA ASP A 2 -13.69 -17.02 12.92
C ASP A 2 -12.45 -16.14 12.68
N VAL A 3 -12.38 -14.99 13.37
CA VAL A 3 -11.32 -13.99 13.19
C VAL A 3 -9.95 -14.59 13.48
N ALA A 4 -9.87 -15.55 14.41
CA ALA A 4 -8.62 -16.25 14.70
C ALA A 4 -8.17 -17.08 13.50
N LYS A 5 -9.07 -17.86 12.90
CA LYS A 5 -8.78 -18.67 11.71
C LYS A 5 -8.44 -17.81 10.49
N ALA A 6 -9.14 -16.69 10.31
CA ALA A 6 -8.85 -15.74 9.24
C ALA A 6 -7.44 -15.17 9.38
N SER A 7 -7.09 -14.72 10.59
CA SER A 7 -5.77 -14.16 10.89
C SER A 7 -4.67 -15.20 10.68
N GLU A 8 -4.86 -16.44 11.13
CA GLU A 8 -3.91 -17.53 10.90
C GLU A 8 -3.64 -17.77 9.40
N ARG A 9 -4.70 -17.79 8.59
CA ARG A 9 -4.59 -17.99 7.13
C ARG A 9 -3.92 -16.81 6.43
N LEU A 10 -4.22 -15.59 6.85
CA LEU A 10 -3.59 -14.38 6.31
C LEU A 10 -2.09 -14.32 6.63
N LEU A 11 -1.70 -14.67 7.85
CA LEU A 11 -0.29 -14.72 8.24
C LEU A 11 0.52 -15.73 7.41
N LYS A 12 -0.08 -16.88 7.06
CA LYS A 12 0.55 -17.87 6.16
C LYS A 12 0.79 -17.30 4.75
N LEU A 13 -0.05 -16.38 4.29
CA LEU A 13 0.05 -15.75 2.96
C LEU A 13 0.89 -14.46 2.96
N ALA A 14 1.23 -13.92 4.13
CA ALA A 14 1.87 -12.61 4.24
C ALA A 14 3.23 -12.56 3.53
N ILE A 15 4.08 -13.59 3.69
CA ILE A 15 5.43 -13.61 3.08
C ILE A 15 5.35 -13.77 1.55
N PRO A 16 4.64 -14.77 0.97
CA PRO A 16 4.49 -14.86 -0.48
C PRO A 16 3.88 -13.60 -1.09
N ASN A 17 2.84 -13.04 -0.45
CA ASN A 17 2.22 -11.79 -0.89
C ASN A 17 3.24 -10.65 -0.93
N HIS A 18 4.02 -10.47 0.15
CA HIS A 18 5.03 -9.43 0.22
C HIS A 18 6.09 -9.57 -0.89
N LEU A 19 6.57 -10.78 -1.17
CA LEU A 19 7.52 -11.03 -2.26
C LEU A 19 6.94 -10.66 -3.63
N VAL A 20 5.66 -10.99 -3.89
CA VAL A 20 4.97 -10.59 -5.13
C VAL A 20 4.93 -9.07 -5.25
N TRP A 21 4.65 -8.35 -4.16
CA TRP A 21 4.67 -6.88 -4.17
C TRP A 21 6.05 -6.27 -4.42
N LEU A 22 7.12 -6.86 -3.87
CA LEU A 22 8.49 -6.43 -4.17
C LEU A 22 8.85 -6.66 -5.64
N CYS A 23 8.49 -7.83 -6.20
CA CYS A 23 8.68 -8.13 -7.61
C CYS A 23 7.87 -7.18 -8.50
N PHE A 24 6.60 -6.94 -8.17
CA PHE A 24 5.75 -5.98 -8.87
C PHE A 24 6.35 -4.58 -8.84
N PHE A 25 6.83 -4.12 -7.67
CA PHE A 25 7.48 -2.84 -7.53
C PHE A 25 8.67 -2.71 -8.49
N TYR A 26 9.57 -3.70 -8.49
CA TYR A 26 10.74 -3.70 -9.36
C TYR A 26 10.35 -3.71 -10.84
N LEU A 27 9.47 -4.62 -11.26
CA LEU A 27 9.05 -4.75 -12.65
C LEU A 27 8.34 -3.50 -13.16
N ALA A 28 7.47 -2.88 -12.35
CA ALA A 28 6.71 -1.70 -12.75
C ALA A 28 7.56 -0.42 -12.67
N PHE A 29 8.08 -0.08 -11.49
CA PHE A 29 8.72 1.22 -11.27
C PHE A 29 10.16 1.27 -11.75
N HIS A 30 10.89 0.17 -11.65
CA HIS A 30 12.27 0.13 -12.14
C HIS A 30 12.31 -0.28 -13.61
N SER A 31 11.84 -1.47 -13.98
CA SER A 31 12.02 -1.96 -15.35
C SER A 31 11.11 -1.25 -16.36
N PHE A 32 9.79 -1.25 -16.13
CA PHE A 32 8.83 -0.74 -17.12
C PHE A 32 8.92 0.79 -17.29
N LEU A 33 8.94 1.58 -16.22
CA LEU A 33 9.02 3.05 -16.34
C LEU A 33 10.36 3.52 -16.94
N ASN A 34 11.48 2.86 -16.63
CA ASN A 34 12.75 3.18 -17.30
C ASN A 34 12.71 2.79 -18.78
N LEU A 35 12.19 1.61 -19.14
CA LEU A 35 11.99 1.24 -20.53
C LEU A 35 11.14 2.30 -21.27
N MET A 36 10.00 2.67 -20.69
CA MET A 36 9.11 3.66 -21.30
C MET A 36 9.79 5.01 -21.48
N GLY A 37 10.51 5.52 -20.49
CA GLY A 37 11.19 6.78 -20.70
C GLY A 37 12.36 6.65 -21.67
N GLU A 38 13.01 5.49 -21.86
CA GLU A 38 14.06 5.33 -22.89
C GLU A 38 13.41 5.43 -24.27
N LEU A 39 12.30 4.72 -24.49
CA LEU A 39 11.53 4.79 -25.73
C LEU A 39 10.98 6.21 -26.02
N LEU A 40 10.61 6.95 -24.97
CA LEU A 40 10.05 8.29 -25.08
C LEU A 40 11.11 9.41 -24.98
N HIS A 41 12.39 9.07 -24.85
CA HIS A 41 13.48 10.01 -24.57
C HIS A 41 13.18 10.95 -23.37
N PHE A 42 12.51 10.42 -22.34
CA PHE A 42 12.16 11.16 -21.13
C PHE A 42 13.32 11.14 -20.14
N ALA A 43 13.93 12.30 -19.90
CA ALA A 43 15.16 12.39 -19.10
C ALA A 43 14.96 12.22 -17.58
N ASP A 44 13.81 12.57 -17.00
CA ASP A 44 13.59 12.45 -15.55
C ASP A 44 13.27 11.00 -15.17
N ARG A 45 14.26 10.29 -14.63
CA ARG A 45 14.14 8.89 -14.20
C ARG A 45 13.85 8.70 -12.72
N ASN A 46 13.57 9.79 -12.00
CA ASN A 46 13.32 9.71 -10.56
C ASN A 46 11.88 9.24 -10.28
N PHE A 47 11.63 7.95 -10.52
CA PHE A 47 10.35 7.31 -10.27
C PHE A 47 10.17 6.86 -8.81
N TYR A 48 11.26 6.62 -8.09
CA TYR A 48 11.28 6.24 -6.68
C TYR A 48 12.62 6.62 -6.04
N CYS A 49 12.64 6.81 -4.72
CA CYS A 49 13.85 7.00 -3.91
C CYS A 49 14.12 5.74 -3.05
N ASP A 50 15.11 5.80 -2.15
CA ASP A 50 15.54 4.71 -1.26
C ASP A 50 14.54 4.40 -0.13
N TRP A 51 13.29 4.12 -0.49
CA TRP A 51 12.17 3.88 0.41
C TRP A 51 12.40 2.68 1.34
N TRP A 52 13.24 1.71 0.96
CA TRP A 52 13.60 0.56 1.79
C TRP A 52 14.40 0.94 3.04
N ASN A 53 15.11 2.08 2.99
CA ASN A 53 15.83 2.67 4.11
C ASN A 53 14.97 3.69 4.90
N ALA A 54 13.67 3.80 4.62
CA ALA A 54 12.81 4.74 5.31
C ALA A 54 12.79 4.46 6.82
N ASN A 55 13.11 5.48 7.62
CA ASN A 55 13.11 5.39 9.08
C ASN A 55 11.70 5.50 9.67
N ASN A 56 10.70 5.89 8.88
CA ASN A 56 9.31 5.95 9.31
C ASN A 56 8.36 5.82 8.11
N ILE A 57 7.09 5.55 8.40
CA ILE A 57 6.03 5.34 7.40
C ILE A 57 5.77 6.58 6.55
N ASP A 58 5.89 7.80 7.10
CA ASP A 58 5.71 9.03 6.34
C ASP A 58 6.81 9.18 5.27
N THR A 59 8.07 8.89 5.61
CA THR A 59 9.16 8.87 4.64
C THR A 59 8.94 7.82 3.56
N PHE A 60 8.46 6.62 3.92
CA PHE A 60 8.12 5.58 2.95
C PHE A 60 7.08 6.06 1.93
N TRP A 61 5.95 6.61 2.38
CA TRP A 61 4.87 7.07 1.50
C TRP A 61 5.29 8.18 0.53
N ARG A 62 6.34 8.94 0.86
CA ARG A 62 6.88 10.01 0.01
C ARG A 62 7.93 9.54 -0.98
N THR A 63 8.54 8.39 -0.75
CA THR A 63 9.73 7.92 -1.51
C THR A 63 9.44 6.72 -2.40
N TRP A 64 8.41 5.93 -2.13
CA TRP A 64 8.13 4.72 -2.90
C TRP A 64 7.64 5.00 -4.34
N ASN A 65 6.81 6.02 -4.54
CA ASN A 65 6.22 6.37 -5.83
C ASN A 65 6.25 7.88 -6.03
N MET A 66 7.36 8.36 -6.58
CA MET A 66 7.61 9.78 -6.76
C MET A 66 6.61 10.46 -7.72
N PRO A 67 6.19 9.86 -8.85
CA PRO A 67 5.18 10.45 -9.72
C PRO A 67 3.87 10.78 -9.00
N VAL A 68 3.31 9.81 -8.25
CA VAL A 68 2.07 10.01 -7.49
C VAL A 68 2.29 10.98 -6.33
N HIS A 69 3.43 10.85 -5.62
CA HIS A 69 3.74 11.76 -4.52
C HIS A 69 3.84 13.22 -4.99
N ARG A 70 4.61 13.50 -6.05
CA ARG A 70 4.75 14.84 -6.63
C ARG A 70 3.41 15.38 -7.14
N TRP A 71 2.61 14.55 -7.79
CA TRP A 71 1.27 14.93 -8.23
C TRP A 71 0.37 15.32 -7.04
N ALA A 72 0.34 14.51 -5.99
CA ALA A 72 -0.46 14.77 -4.80
C ALA A 72 0.01 16.02 -4.04
N VAL A 73 1.33 16.23 -3.93
CA VAL A 73 1.88 17.45 -3.31
C VAL A 73 1.44 18.69 -4.09
N ARG A 74 1.61 18.69 -5.41
CA ARG A 74 1.33 19.84 -6.27
C ARG A 74 -0.15 20.16 -6.41
N HIS A 75 -1.00 19.14 -6.57
CA HIS A 75 -2.40 19.35 -6.96
C HIS A 75 -3.39 19.20 -5.80
N LEU A 76 -2.99 18.59 -4.70
CA LEU A 76 -3.86 18.39 -3.54
C LEU A 76 -3.30 19.11 -2.31
N TYR A 77 -2.07 18.78 -1.88
CA TYR A 77 -1.54 19.27 -0.61
C TYR A 77 -1.31 20.78 -0.60
N ILE A 78 -0.52 21.31 -1.55
CA ILE A 78 -0.18 22.73 -1.61
C ILE A 78 -1.44 23.61 -1.74
N PRO A 79 -2.37 23.34 -2.68
CA PRO A 79 -3.60 24.12 -2.79
C PRO A 79 -4.44 24.14 -1.51
N ILE A 80 -4.55 23.01 -0.79
CA ILE A 80 -5.30 22.97 0.49
C ILE A 80 -4.65 23.84 1.54
N VAL A 81 -3.31 23.82 1.63
CA VAL A 81 -2.57 24.68 2.57
C VAL A 81 -2.69 26.16 2.17
N GLU A 82 -2.64 26.48 0.88
CA GLU A 82 -2.81 27.85 0.36
C GLU A 82 -4.22 28.41 0.59
N MET A 83 -5.25 27.55 0.63
CA MET A 83 -6.61 27.91 1.04
C MET A 83 -6.74 28.23 2.55
N GLY A 84 -5.66 28.11 3.33
CA GLY A 84 -5.62 28.43 4.76
C GLY A 84 -5.95 27.26 5.69
N TYR A 85 -6.09 26.03 5.17
CA TYR A 85 -6.30 24.85 6.01
C TYR A 85 -5.00 24.37 6.67
N SER A 86 -5.13 23.64 7.77
CA SER A 86 -3.99 23.09 8.48
C SER A 86 -3.25 22.02 7.65
N LYS A 87 -1.94 21.87 7.89
CA LYS A 87 -1.12 20.81 7.28
C LYS A 87 -1.68 19.41 7.56
N THR A 88 -2.27 19.20 8.74
CA THR A 88 -2.92 17.94 9.11
C THR A 88 -4.14 17.68 8.25
N THR A 89 -5.00 18.69 8.06
CA THR A 89 -6.16 18.62 7.18
C THR A 89 -5.74 18.27 5.75
N ALA A 90 -4.73 18.96 5.21
CA ALA A 90 -4.20 18.69 3.88
C ALA A 90 -3.70 17.23 3.74
N SER A 91 -2.92 16.75 4.72
CA SER A 91 -2.46 15.36 4.73
C SER A 91 -3.61 14.35 4.79
N VAL A 92 -4.59 14.56 5.68
CA VAL A 92 -5.76 13.67 5.81
C VAL A 92 -6.55 13.63 4.50
N THR A 93 -6.76 14.77 3.84
CA THR A 93 -7.44 14.82 2.55
C THR A 93 -6.67 14.06 1.45
N VAL A 94 -5.35 14.19 1.39
CA VAL A 94 -4.52 13.42 0.46
C VAL A 94 -4.65 11.92 0.71
N PHE A 95 -4.58 11.48 1.97
CA PHE A 95 -4.76 10.07 2.34
C PHE A 95 -6.18 9.58 2.02
N PHE A 96 -7.20 10.40 2.23
CA PHE A 96 -8.59 10.07 1.91
C PHE A 96 -8.79 9.86 0.40
N ILE A 97 -8.30 10.79 -0.43
CA ILE A 97 -8.37 10.67 -1.89
C ILE A 97 -7.58 9.44 -2.37
N SER A 98 -6.40 9.20 -1.78
CA SER A 98 -5.62 7.99 -2.06
C SER A 98 -6.39 6.72 -1.69
N ALA A 99 -7.01 6.66 -0.51
CA ALA A 99 -7.82 5.54 -0.05
C ALA A 99 -8.99 5.25 -0.99
N PHE A 100 -9.65 6.30 -1.51
CA PHE A 100 -10.69 6.17 -2.52
C PHE A 100 -10.19 5.49 -3.80
N PHE A 101 -9.03 5.91 -4.34
CA PHE A 101 -8.47 5.28 -5.53
C PHE A 101 -8.04 3.83 -5.28
N HIS A 102 -7.50 3.50 -4.09
CA HIS A 102 -7.16 2.13 -3.75
C HIS A 102 -8.39 1.23 -3.67
N GLU A 103 -9.49 1.68 -3.05
CA GLU A 103 -10.75 0.94 -3.05
C GLU A 103 -11.28 0.80 -4.48
N TYR A 104 -11.31 1.88 -5.27
CA TYR A 104 -11.78 1.85 -6.65
C TYR A 104 -11.02 0.83 -7.52
N LEU A 105 -9.68 0.84 -7.47
CA LEU A 105 -8.83 -0.03 -8.27
C LEU A 105 -8.95 -1.51 -7.87
N VAL A 106 -9.30 -1.82 -6.63
CA VAL A 106 -9.45 -3.21 -6.15
C VAL A 106 -10.90 -3.68 -6.31
N SER A 107 -11.87 -2.88 -5.88
CA SER A 107 -13.28 -3.26 -5.83
C SER A 107 -13.95 -3.36 -7.19
N VAL A 108 -13.63 -2.46 -8.13
CA VAL A 108 -14.31 -2.44 -9.44
C VAL A 108 -13.93 -3.66 -10.29
N PRO A 109 -12.63 -4.01 -10.49
CA PRO A 109 -12.27 -5.19 -11.27
C PRO A 109 -12.76 -6.50 -10.63
N LEU A 110 -12.70 -6.60 -9.30
CA LEU A 110 -13.14 -7.78 -8.56
C LEU A 110 -14.66 -7.81 -8.29
N LYS A 111 -15.38 -6.73 -8.66
CA LYS A 111 -16.81 -6.54 -8.40
C LYS A 111 -17.22 -6.79 -6.93
N THR A 112 -16.36 -6.40 -5.98
CA THR A 112 -16.56 -6.61 -4.54
C THR A 112 -16.40 -5.31 -3.76
N PHE A 113 -17.46 -4.86 -3.08
CA PHE A 113 -17.46 -3.62 -2.30
C PHE A 113 -17.44 -3.93 -0.80
N LYS A 114 -16.26 -3.83 -0.17
CA LYS A 114 -16.09 -4.20 1.25
C LYS A 114 -15.40 -3.13 2.12
N ILE A 115 -14.84 -2.08 1.54
CA ILE A 115 -14.21 -0.93 2.23
C ILE A 115 -12.91 -1.30 2.99
N TRP A 116 -12.42 -2.54 2.91
CA TRP A 116 -11.20 -2.95 3.62
C TRP A 116 -9.95 -2.25 3.09
N ALA A 117 -9.84 -2.00 1.78
CA ALA A 117 -8.67 -1.33 1.21
C ALA A 117 -8.68 0.16 1.60
N PHE A 118 -9.85 0.78 1.59
CA PHE A 118 -10.05 2.14 2.12
C PHE A 118 -9.64 2.24 3.60
N MET A 119 -10.16 1.35 4.46
CA MET A 119 -9.85 1.34 5.90
C MET A 119 -8.37 1.07 6.15
N GLY A 120 -7.75 0.17 5.39
CA GLY A 120 -6.31 -0.12 5.47
C GLY A 120 -5.45 1.11 5.16
N MET A 121 -5.84 1.92 4.17
CA MET A 121 -5.17 3.18 3.85
C MET A 121 -5.39 4.26 4.92
N MET A 122 -6.62 4.42 5.41
CA MET A 122 -6.89 5.39 6.49
C MET A 122 -6.18 5.01 7.80
N GLY A 123 -6.01 3.71 8.07
CA GLY A 123 -5.22 3.19 9.19
C GLY A 123 -3.72 3.52 9.12
N GLN A 124 -3.20 3.95 7.95
CA GLN A 124 -1.82 4.41 7.83
C GLN A 124 -1.57 5.75 8.53
N ILE A 125 -2.60 6.57 8.73
CA ILE A 125 -2.48 7.88 9.40
C ILE A 125 -2.07 7.71 10.87
N PRO A 126 -2.80 6.94 11.72
CA PRO A 126 -2.35 6.69 13.09
C PRO A 126 -1.04 5.89 13.13
N LEU A 127 -0.83 4.95 12.20
CA LEU A 127 0.44 4.22 12.11
C LEU A 127 1.62 5.14 11.80
N SER A 128 1.43 6.19 11.01
CA SER A 128 2.45 7.20 10.74
C SER A 128 2.87 7.94 12.01
N VAL A 129 1.92 8.29 12.87
CA VAL A 129 2.19 8.90 14.17
C VAL A 129 2.98 7.94 15.07
N LEU A 130 2.55 6.68 15.15
CA LEU A 130 3.25 5.64 15.92
C LEU A 130 4.66 5.37 15.39
N SER A 131 4.83 5.37 14.07
CA SER A 131 6.12 5.14 13.42
C SER A 131 7.09 6.29 13.71
N LYS A 132 6.63 7.55 13.67
CA LYS A 132 7.44 8.71 14.09
C LYS A 132 7.79 8.66 15.57
N MET A 133 6.86 8.18 16.40
CA MET A 133 7.12 7.94 17.82
C MET A 133 8.21 6.88 18.01
N ALA A 134 8.12 5.75 17.32
CA ALA A 134 9.12 4.69 17.36
C ALA A 134 10.51 5.18 16.90
N GLU A 135 10.57 5.93 15.80
CA GLU A 135 11.82 6.56 15.33
C GLU A 135 12.43 7.48 16.39
N ARG A 136 11.61 8.33 17.02
CA ARG A 136 12.08 9.32 18.01
C ARG A 136 12.56 8.68 19.31
N TYR A 137 11.84 7.69 19.83
CA TYR A 137 12.13 7.11 21.15
C TYR A 137 13.03 5.87 21.10
N LEU A 138 12.92 5.04 20.06
CA LEU A 138 13.68 3.79 19.92
C LEU A 138 14.81 3.90 18.89
N GLY A 139 14.78 4.91 18.03
CA GLY A 139 15.79 5.20 17.02
C GLY A 139 15.39 4.76 15.60
N ALA A 140 16.16 5.24 14.63
CA ALA A 140 15.90 5.06 13.19
C ALA A 140 15.72 3.59 12.75
N ARG A 141 16.51 2.67 13.32
CA ARG A 141 16.42 1.23 13.00
C ARG A 141 15.07 0.62 13.40
N TYR A 142 14.55 0.99 14.57
CA TYR A 142 13.24 0.51 15.02
C TYR A 142 12.11 1.10 14.19
N GLY A 143 12.24 2.36 13.78
CA GLY A 143 11.31 2.96 12.83
C GLY A 143 11.29 2.23 11.47
N ASN A 144 12.45 1.82 10.96
CA ASN A 144 12.55 0.99 9.75
C ASN A 144 11.93 -0.40 9.94
N ILE A 145 12.10 -1.04 11.11
CA ILE A 145 11.41 -2.31 11.44
C ILE A 145 9.89 -2.12 11.38
N VAL A 146 9.36 -0.99 11.88
CA VAL A 146 7.92 -0.67 11.79
C VAL A 146 7.48 -0.51 10.34
N VAL A 147 8.30 0.12 9.49
CA VAL A 147 8.04 0.23 8.04
C VAL A 147 7.92 -1.17 7.42
N TRP A 148 8.93 -2.02 7.57
CA TRP A 148 8.91 -3.37 7.00
C TRP A 148 7.76 -4.22 7.53
N ALA A 149 7.48 -4.17 8.83
CA ALA A 149 6.32 -4.84 9.41
C ALA A 149 5.03 -4.37 8.70
N SER A 150 4.83 -3.05 8.56
CA SER A 150 3.65 -2.51 7.88
C SER A 150 3.51 -2.95 6.41
N LEU A 151 4.62 -3.17 5.70
CA LEU A 151 4.60 -3.62 4.31
C LEU A 151 4.24 -5.10 4.18
N ILE A 152 4.51 -5.90 5.21
CA ILE A 152 4.19 -7.33 5.24
C ILE A 152 2.75 -7.55 5.70
N ILE A 153 2.34 -6.90 6.80
CA ILE A 153 1.03 -7.14 7.45
C ILE A 153 -0.04 -6.07 7.18
N GLY A 154 0.34 -4.94 6.58
CA GLY A 154 -0.56 -3.79 6.39
C GLY A 154 -1.34 -3.84 5.09
N GLN A 155 -1.22 -2.78 4.30
CA GLN A 155 -2.07 -2.53 3.14
C GLN A 155 -2.05 -3.65 2.08
N PRO A 156 -0.89 -4.24 1.71
CA PRO A 156 -0.85 -5.35 0.75
C PRO A 156 -1.68 -6.56 1.17
N LEU A 157 -1.76 -6.84 2.47
CA LEU A 157 -2.53 -7.97 2.99
C LEU A 157 -4.04 -7.68 2.90
N CYS A 158 -4.46 -6.41 3.03
CA CYS A 158 -5.84 -6.00 2.77
C CYS A 158 -6.26 -6.29 1.33
N ILE A 159 -5.39 -6.04 0.35
CA ILE A 159 -5.67 -6.38 -1.06
C ILE A 159 -5.78 -7.90 -1.24
N MET A 160 -4.89 -8.66 -0.60
CA MET A 160 -4.92 -10.12 -0.65
C MET A 160 -6.25 -10.70 -0.12
N MET A 161 -6.87 -10.07 0.89
CA MET A 161 -8.20 -10.47 1.37
C MET A 161 -9.27 -10.36 0.28
N TYR A 162 -9.26 -9.30 -0.53
CA TYR A 162 -10.22 -9.18 -1.64
C TYR A 162 -10.01 -10.26 -2.69
N TYR A 163 -8.75 -10.52 -3.06
CA TYR A 163 -8.44 -11.55 -4.04
C TYR A 163 -8.80 -12.95 -3.53
N HIS A 164 -8.47 -13.25 -2.27
CA HIS A 164 -8.87 -14.50 -1.62
C HIS A 164 -10.39 -14.69 -1.64
N ASP A 165 -11.15 -13.67 -1.24
CA ASP A 165 -12.61 -13.75 -1.23
C ASP A 165 -13.20 -13.89 -2.64
N TYR A 166 -12.60 -13.23 -3.63
CA TYR A 166 -12.97 -13.41 -5.03
C TYR A 166 -12.76 -14.86 -5.47
N VAL A 167 -11.59 -15.45 -5.17
CA VAL A 167 -11.26 -16.84 -5.52
C VAL A 167 -12.22 -17.81 -4.83
N VAL A 168 -12.47 -17.65 -3.53
CA VAL A 168 -13.41 -18.50 -2.79
C VAL A 168 -14.83 -18.39 -3.35
N THR A 169 -15.27 -17.20 -3.74
CA THR A 169 -16.64 -17.01 -4.25
C THR A 169 -16.84 -17.61 -5.64
N HIS A 170 -15.83 -17.58 -6.51
CA HIS A 170 -15.97 -17.99 -7.92
C HIS A 170 -15.44 -19.39 -8.21
N PHE A 171 -14.45 -19.85 -7.45
CA PHE A 171 -13.75 -21.12 -7.66
C PHE A 171 -13.77 -21.99 -6.41
N GLY A 172 -14.42 -21.57 -5.31
CA GLY A 172 -14.40 -22.30 -4.05
C GLY A 172 -14.99 -23.70 -4.17
N GLU A 173 -16.13 -23.85 -4.84
CA GLU A 173 -16.76 -25.17 -5.03
C GLU A 173 -15.86 -26.11 -5.83
N SER A 174 -15.32 -25.67 -6.98
CA SER A 174 -14.40 -26.48 -7.79
C SER A 174 -13.09 -26.80 -7.05
N LEU A 175 -12.52 -25.84 -6.32
CA LEU A 175 -11.29 -26.06 -5.54
C LEU A 175 -11.53 -27.01 -4.36
N ILE A 176 -12.72 -26.99 -3.75
CA ILE A 176 -13.08 -27.97 -2.73
C ILE A 176 -13.23 -29.33 -3.40
N GLU A 177 -13.94 -29.47 -4.52
CA GLU A 177 -14.06 -30.76 -5.20
C GLU A 177 -12.70 -31.35 -5.61
N ASP A 178 -11.80 -30.54 -6.14
CA ASP A 178 -10.48 -31.00 -6.64
C ASP A 178 -9.47 -31.29 -5.51
N TYR A 179 -9.55 -30.59 -4.37
CA TYR A 179 -8.52 -30.63 -3.33
C TYR A 179 -9.01 -31.03 -1.93
N SER A 180 -10.31 -31.29 -1.72
CA SER A 180 -10.87 -31.74 -0.43
C SER A 180 -10.68 -33.22 -0.16
N VAL A 181 -10.11 -33.98 -1.10
CA VAL A 181 -9.75 -35.39 -0.91
C VAL A 181 -8.36 -35.50 -0.28
N VAL A 182 -8.22 -35.01 0.95
CA VAL A 182 -7.11 -35.36 1.88
C VAL A 182 -7.66 -35.46 3.30
#